data_AF-A0A8T0VD22-F1
#
_entry.id   AF-A0A8T0VD22-F1
#
_cell.length_a   1.000
_cell.length_b   1.000
_cell.length_c   1.000
_cell.angle_alpha   90.00
_cell.angle_beta   90.00
_cell.angle_gamma   90.00
#
_symmetry.space_group_name_H-M   'P 1'
#
loop_
_entity.id
_entity.type
_entity.pdbx_description
1 polymer ?
#
loop_
_entity_poly.entity_id
_entity_poly.type
_entity_poly.pdbx_seq_one_letter_code
_entity_poly.pdbx_strand_id
1 'polypeptide(L)'
;MAFTKSHLQSMIKTLDPELAAEVEYTLETPSYRRVERVEARHYITWYEKKVTRNDTILEFAKLDYNILQPLYCEELKALTVWWKDLQSQAYARFARDRVVEMHFWMVGVVYEPHQSHARIMLVKWSKLLSLMDDFCDNYSTTEEYDIFVSSLERWDKQSAEKLPAYMKALFIFILNTISDIMEELKLQKNKHVEFVKGLFIDMAKHYGAERKWCDERYVPAKVKEHLQISVGNSACMHIVNITFILMGDITTRVAIEWALSYPEMIRAVCIVGRISNDIMSHEVCTPSISHFLSATSAYSVLLRCILHGTSHELKILLQLKQLKVAVTIYFFITTLIFCP
;
A
#
# COMPACT_ATOMS: atom_id res chain seq x y z
N MET A 1 -20.30 -3.12 -19.96
CA MET A 1 -20.40 -2.43 -18.65
C MET A 1 -21.46 -1.32 -18.64
N ALA A 2 -21.44 -0.36 -19.58
CA ALA A 2 -22.42 0.75 -19.60
C ALA A 2 -23.88 0.28 -19.70
N PHE A 3 -24.18 -0.66 -20.61
CA PHE A 3 -25.50 -1.29 -20.76
C PHE A 3 -25.99 -1.89 -19.42
N THR A 4 -25.25 -2.85 -18.88
CA THR A 4 -25.61 -3.54 -17.63
C THR A 4 -25.79 -2.57 -16.46
N LYS A 5 -24.90 -1.56 -16.34
CA LYS A 5 -25.00 -0.54 -15.29
C LYS A 5 -26.32 0.23 -15.39
N SER A 6 -26.65 0.74 -16.57
CA SER A 6 -27.87 1.52 -16.80
C SER A 6 -29.14 0.70 -16.53
N HIS A 7 -29.16 -0.55 -16.99
CA HIS A 7 -30.30 -1.43 -16.77
C HIS A 7 -30.48 -1.76 -15.29
N LEU A 8 -29.41 -2.16 -14.60
CA LEU A 8 -29.45 -2.43 -13.16
C LEU A 8 -29.93 -1.20 -12.37
N GLN A 9 -29.40 0.00 -12.67
CA GLN A 9 -29.83 1.25 -12.05
C GLN A 9 -31.33 1.54 -12.23
N SER A 10 -31.88 1.29 -13.43
CA SER A 10 -33.32 1.46 -13.67
C SER A 10 -34.19 0.46 -12.92
N MET A 11 -33.66 -0.75 -12.66
CA MET A 11 -34.41 -1.84 -12.05
C MET A 11 -34.39 -1.83 -10.53
N ILE A 12 -33.45 -1.14 -9.86
CA ILE A 12 -33.31 -1.13 -8.37
C ILE A 12 -34.67 -0.98 -7.66
N LYS A 13 -35.51 -0.04 -8.11
CA LYS A 13 -36.81 0.26 -7.47
C LYS A 13 -37.86 -0.85 -7.64
N THR A 14 -37.65 -1.78 -8.56
CA THR A 14 -38.57 -2.89 -8.87
C THR A 14 -38.08 -4.23 -8.34
N LEU A 15 -36.85 -4.30 -7.82
CA LEU A 15 -36.27 -5.52 -7.26
C LEU A 15 -36.78 -5.74 -5.84
N ASP A 16 -36.68 -6.99 -5.37
CA ASP A 16 -36.85 -7.27 -3.95
C ASP A 16 -35.78 -6.51 -3.13
N PRO A 17 -36.05 -6.12 -1.87
CA PRO A 17 -35.13 -5.30 -1.09
C PRO A 17 -33.73 -5.89 -0.92
N GLU A 18 -33.59 -7.22 -0.85
CA GLU A 18 -32.29 -7.87 -0.66
C GLU A 18 -31.44 -7.84 -1.93
N LEU A 19 -32.07 -8.07 -3.08
CA LEU A 19 -31.44 -8.01 -4.39
C LEU A 19 -31.17 -6.55 -4.81
N ALA A 20 -32.06 -5.62 -4.46
CA ALA A 20 -31.83 -4.18 -4.64
C ALA A 20 -30.55 -3.75 -3.91
N ALA A 21 -30.39 -4.15 -2.65
CA ALA A 21 -29.20 -3.85 -1.86
C ALA A 21 -27.91 -4.48 -2.47
N GLU A 22 -27.98 -5.71 -2.96
CA GLU A 22 -26.84 -6.37 -3.63
C GLU A 22 -26.46 -5.65 -4.94
N VAL A 23 -27.46 -5.23 -5.72
CA VAL A 23 -27.26 -4.46 -6.95
C VAL A 23 -26.66 -3.10 -6.64
N GLU A 24 -27.17 -2.37 -5.64
CA GLU A 24 -26.61 -1.09 -5.18
C GLU A 24 -25.15 -1.25 -4.76
N TYR A 25 -24.85 -2.23 -3.91
CA TYR A 25 -23.50 -2.53 -3.45
C TYR A 25 -22.54 -2.85 -4.61
N THR A 26 -23.02 -3.52 -5.66
CA THR A 26 -22.24 -3.86 -6.86
C THR A 26 -22.06 -2.70 -7.83
N LEU A 27 -23.03 -1.80 -7.89
CA LEU A 27 -22.94 -0.58 -8.68
C LEU A 27 -22.01 0.45 -8.06
N GLU A 28 -21.92 0.48 -6.72
CA GLU A 28 -20.96 1.28 -5.97
C GLU A 28 -19.54 0.75 -6.16
N THR A 29 -19.29 -0.52 -5.79
CA THR A 29 -17.99 -1.18 -5.94
C THR A 29 -18.16 -2.52 -6.64
N PRO A 30 -17.74 -2.67 -7.91
CA PRO A 30 -17.79 -3.94 -8.62
C PRO A 30 -16.99 -5.03 -7.90
N SER A 31 -17.46 -6.28 -7.96
CA SER A 31 -16.85 -7.41 -7.23
C SER A 31 -15.35 -7.58 -7.45
N TYR A 32 -14.84 -7.34 -8.66
CA TYR A 32 -13.42 -7.44 -8.98
C TYR A 32 -12.53 -6.34 -8.36
N ARG A 33 -13.12 -5.34 -7.68
CA ARG A 33 -12.43 -4.30 -6.93
C ARG A 33 -12.55 -4.47 -5.42
N ARG A 34 -13.24 -5.51 -4.94
CA ARG A 34 -13.50 -5.72 -3.52
C ARG A 34 -12.43 -6.58 -2.89
N VAL A 35 -12.04 -6.24 -1.66
CA VAL A 35 -11.10 -7.03 -0.85
C VAL A 35 -11.76 -8.31 -0.44
N GLU A 36 -11.21 -9.45 -0.88
CA GLU A 36 -11.78 -10.78 -0.65
C GLU A 36 -12.13 -10.99 0.83
N ARG A 37 -11.25 -10.57 1.75
CA ARG A 37 -11.50 -10.73 3.18
C ARG A 37 -12.57 -9.79 3.75
N VAL A 38 -12.70 -8.58 3.21
CA VAL A 38 -13.77 -7.63 3.58
C VAL A 38 -15.10 -8.12 3.00
N GLU A 39 -15.07 -8.56 1.75
CA GLU A 39 -16.20 -9.14 1.03
C GLU A 39 -16.71 -10.40 1.71
N ALA A 40 -15.83 -11.28 2.18
CA ALA A 40 -16.22 -12.48 2.90
C ALA A 40 -17.11 -12.15 4.11
N ARG A 41 -16.78 -11.11 4.87
CA ARG A 41 -17.61 -10.67 6.02
C ARG A 41 -18.98 -10.18 5.58
N HIS A 42 -19.02 -9.35 4.54
CA HIS A 42 -20.26 -8.83 3.97
C HIS A 42 -21.13 -9.98 3.44
N TYR A 43 -20.52 -10.86 2.64
CA TYR A 43 -21.19 -11.96 1.97
C TYR A 43 -21.70 -13.02 2.94
N ILE A 44 -20.99 -13.33 4.03
CA ILE A 44 -21.50 -14.22 5.10
C ILE A 44 -22.82 -13.69 5.66
N THR A 45 -22.87 -12.38 5.96
CA THR A 45 -24.06 -11.73 6.53
C THR A 45 -25.22 -11.72 5.53
N TRP A 46 -24.92 -11.53 4.25
CA TRP A 46 -25.91 -11.55 3.19
C TRP A 46 -26.43 -12.97 2.91
N TYR A 47 -25.52 -13.95 2.80
CA TYR A 47 -25.83 -15.35 2.53
C TYR A 47 -26.65 -15.99 3.65
N GLU A 48 -26.42 -15.57 4.91
CA GLU A 48 -27.22 -15.98 6.05
C GLU A 48 -28.72 -15.67 5.88
N LYS A 49 -29.09 -14.63 5.13
CA LYS A 49 -30.51 -14.27 4.92
C LYS A 49 -31.18 -15.08 3.81
N LYS A 50 -30.41 -15.77 2.96
CA LYS A 50 -30.96 -16.50 1.82
C LYS A 50 -31.75 -17.72 2.25
N VAL A 51 -32.98 -17.84 1.74
CA VAL A 51 -33.84 -19.01 1.93
C VAL A 51 -33.21 -20.29 1.34
N THR A 52 -32.43 -20.15 0.26
CA THR A 52 -31.76 -21.26 -0.43
C THR A 52 -30.35 -21.55 0.08
N ARG A 53 -29.96 -20.98 1.23
CA ARG A 53 -28.61 -21.16 1.78
C ARG A 53 -28.36 -22.63 2.14
N ASN A 54 -27.10 -23.03 2.05
CA ASN A 54 -26.61 -24.27 2.60
C ASN A 54 -26.00 -23.98 3.99
N ASP A 55 -26.61 -24.52 5.04
CA ASP A 55 -26.17 -24.25 6.41
C ASP A 55 -24.75 -24.75 6.69
N THR A 56 -24.32 -25.86 6.09
CA THR A 56 -22.94 -26.37 6.20
C THR A 56 -21.93 -25.39 5.61
N ILE A 57 -22.24 -24.78 4.45
CA ILE A 57 -21.35 -23.77 3.83
C ILE A 57 -21.31 -22.50 4.69
N LEU A 58 -22.47 -22.05 5.22
CA LEU A 58 -22.52 -20.88 6.08
C LEU A 58 -21.72 -21.07 7.37
N GLU A 59 -21.86 -22.23 8.02
CA GLU A 59 -21.13 -22.59 9.22
C GLU A 59 -19.62 -22.63 8.95
N PHE A 60 -19.21 -23.30 7.87
CA PHE A 60 -17.81 -23.35 7.45
C PHE A 60 -17.23 -21.94 7.21
N ALA A 61 -17.95 -21.08 6.50
CA ALA A 61 -17.51 -19.71 6.23
C ALA A 61 -17.40 -18.87 7.51
N LYS A 62 -18.33 -19.01 8.47
CA LYS A 62 -18.25 -18.35 9.77
C LYS A 62 -17.07 -18.83 10.60
N LEU A 63 -16.80 -20.14 10.59
CA LEU A 63 -15.66 -20.73 11.29
C LEU A 63 -14.33 -20.26 10.70
N ASP A 64 -14.16 -20.36 9.38
CA ASP A 64 -12.99 -19.78 8.69
C ASP A 64 -12.82 -18.29 9.00
N TYR A 65 -13.94 -17.54 9.02
CA TYR A 65 -13.87 -16.12 9.29
C TYR A 65 -13.32 -15.82 10.69
N ASN A 66 -13.88 -16.51 11.68
CA ASN A 66 -13.64 -16.25 13.09
C ASN A 66 -12.33 -16.84 13.61
N ILE A 67 -11.85 -17.97 13.08
CA ILE A 67 -10.58 -18.58 13.50
C ILE A 67 -9.38 -17.67 13.20
N LEU A 68 -9.46 -16.87 12.13
CA LEU A 68 -8.42 -15.92 11.76
C LEU A 68 -8.42 -14.65 12.62
N GLN A 69 -9.53 -14.30 13.29
CA GLN A 69 -9.61 -13.08 14.10
C GLN A 69 -8.62 -13.09 15.29
N PRO A 70 -8.53 -14.13 16.14
CA PRO A 70 -7.51 -14.23 17.17
C PRO A 70 -6.09 -14.13 16.63
N LEU A 71 -5.83 -14.75 15.48
CA LEU A 71 -4.51 -14.70 14.84
C LEU A 71 -4.13 -13.26 14.48
N TYR A 72 -5.04 -12.51 13.85
CA TYR A 72 -4.84 -11.10 13.53
C TYR A 72 -4.65 -10.23 14.79
N CYS A 73 -5.38 -10.53 15.87
CA CYS A 73 -5.18 -9.83 17.15
C CYS A 73 -3.79 -10.09 17.74
N GLU A 74 -3.29 -11.33 17.69
CA GLU A 74 -1.94 -11.65 18.16
C GLU A 74 -0.86 -10.97 17.30
N GLU A 75 -1.03 -10.96 15.97
CA GLU A 75 -0.17 -10.21 15.05
C GLU A 75 -0.13 -8.72 15.42
N LEU A 76 -1.29 -8.10 15.61
CA LEU A 76 -1.41 -6.69 15.98
C LEU A 76 -0.80 -6.38 17.34
N LYS A 77 -0.94 -7.26 18.34
CA LYS A 77 -0.29 -7.09 19.64
C LYS A 77 1.23 -7.05 19.49
N ALA A 78 1.80 -8.02 18.77
CA ALA A 78 3.24 -8.08 18.55
C ALA A 78 3.76 -6.85 17.78
N LEU A 79 3.05 -6.43 16.73
CA LEU A 79 3.38 -5.25 15.93
C LEU A 79 3.27 -3.95 16.74
N THR A 80 2.27 -3.85 17.60
CA THR A 80 2.07 -2.68 18.47
C THR A 80 3.19 -2.53 19.49
N VAL A 81 3.63 -3.64 20.12
CA VAL A 81 4.76 -3.62 21.05
C VAL A 81 6.03 -3.20 20.32
N TRP A 82 6.33 -3.84 19.18
CA TRP A 82 7.47 -3.51 18.34
C TRP A 82 7.50 -2.03 17.93
N TRP A 83 6.36 -1.46 17.53
CA TRP A 83 6.29 -0.06 17.11
C TRP A 83 6.41 0.92 18.29
N LYS A 84 5.82 0.60 19.44
CA LYS A 84 5.94 1.43 20.65
C LYS A 84 7.38 1.52 21.15
N ASP A 85 8.17 0.46 21.01
CA ASP A 85 9.59 0.48 21.35
C ASP A 85 10.36 1.55 20.54
N LEU A 86 9.97 1.78 19.27
CA LEU A 86 10.50 2.88 18.48
C LEU A 86 9.92 4.23 18.90
N GLN A 87 8.58 4.34 19.02
CA GLN A 87 7.91 5.60 19.38
C GLN A 87 8.35 6.17 20.73
N SER A 88 8.76 5.31 21.66
CA SER A 88 9.34 5.73 22.94
C SER A 88 10.59 6.59 22.78
N GLN A 89 11.23 6.55 21.60
CA GLN A 89 12.40 7.33 21.27
C GLN A 89 12.00 8.71 20.74
N ALA A 90 12.60 9.77 21.27
CA ALA A 90 12.17 11.15 21.06
C ALA A 90 12.12 11.59 19.57
N TYR A 91 12.92 10.96 18.71
CA TYR A 91 13.00 11.29 17.29
C TYR A 91 11.88 10.65 16.45
N ALA A 92 11.12 9.68 16.94
CA ALA A 92 10.08 9.00 16.17
C ALA A 92 8.73 9.77 16.15
N ARG A 93 8.65 10.93 16.82
CA ARG A 93 7.41 11.72 16.95
C ARG A 93 6.90 12.36 15.66
N PHE A 94 7.75 12.48 14.64
CA PHE A 94 7.34 12.98 13.33
C PHE A 94 6.55 11.92 12.53
N ALA A 95 6.71 10.64 12.87
CA ALA A 95 6.14 9.54 12.11
C ALA A 95 4.67 9.33 12.44
N ARG A 96 3.86 9.12 11.40
CA ARG A 96 2.43 8.79 11.56
C ARG A 96 2.27 7.46 12.31
N ASP A 97 1.33 7.38 13.25
CA ASP A 97 1.01 6.13 13.95
C ASP A 97 -0.13 5.39 13.24
N ARG A 98 0.23 4.47 12.34
CA ARG A 98 -0.71 3.79 11.43
C ARG A 98 -0.49 2.27 11.37
N VAL A 99 -0.03 1.66 12.47
CA VAL A 99 0.31 0.22 12.49
C VAL A 99 -0.91 -0.66 12.24
N VAL A 100 -2.07 -0.28 12.78
CA VAL A 100 -3.32 -1.04 12.64
C VAL A 100 -3.78 -1.01 11.17
N GLU A 101 -3.74 0.16 10.54
CA GLU A 101 -4.12 0.35 9.15
C GLU A 101 -3.14 -0.39 8.23
N MET A 102 -1.83 -0.34 8.50
CA MET A 102 -0.82 -1.10 7.76
C MET A 102 -1.03 -2.62 7.89
N HIS A 103 -1.40 -3.11 9.07
CA HIS A 103 -1.75 -4.52 9.25
C HIS A 103 -3.00 -4.90 8.46
N PHE A 104 -4.06 -4.09 8.55
CA PHE A 104 -5.26 -4.29 7.75
C PHE A 104 -4.94 -4.34 6.24
N TRP A 105 -4.00 -3.51 5.79
CA TRP A 105 -3.49 -3.54 4.42
C TRP A 105 -2.83 -4.85 4.05
N MET A 106 -1.94 -5.37 4.90
CA MET A 106 -1.27 -6.65 4.67
C MET A 106 -2.22 -7.84 4.73
N VAL A 107 -3.29 -7.78 5.52
CA VAL A 107 -4.38 -8.77 5.47
C VAL A 107 -5.09 -8.74 4.10
N GLY A 108 -5.21 -7.58 3.46
CA GLY A 108 -5.74 -7.47 2.10
C GLY A 108 -4.82 -8.07 1.03
N VAL A 109 -3.51 -8.14 1.30
CA VAL A 109 -2.49 -8.71 0.39
C VAL A 109 -2.41 -10.23 0.54
N VAL A 110 -2.31 -10.72 1.78
CA VAL A 110 -2.17 -12.15 2.13
C VAL A 110 -2.96 -12.45 3.41
N TYR A 111 -4.12 -13.10 3.29
CA TYR A 111 -5.02 -13.37 4.42
C TYR A 111 -4.95 -14.81 4.93
N GLU A 112 -4.21 -15.70 4.27
CA GLU A 112 -4.18 -17.11 4.63
C GLU A 112 -3.56 -17.31 6.03
N PRO A 113 -4.07 -18.25 6.84
CA PRO A 113 -3.62 -18.42 8.23
C PRO A 113 -2.13 -18.73 8.34
N HIS A 114 -1.60 -19.56 7.45
CA HIS A 114 -0.19 -19.96 7.45
C HIS A 114 0.76 -18.82 7.03
N GLN A 115 0.24 -17.70 6.54
CA GLN A 115 1.02 -16.51 6.13
C GLN A 115 1.15 -15.47 7.26
N SER A 116 0.87 -15.84 8.51
CA SER A 116 0.97 -14.93 9.68
C SER A 116 2.34 -14.26 9.81
N HIS A 117 3.41 -15.05 9.70
CA HIS A 117 4.77 -14.52 9.74
C HIS A 117 5.02 -13.52 8.59
N ALA A 118 4.60 -13.85 7.37
CA ALA A 118 4.74 -12.95 6.22
C ALA A 118 3.99 -11.62 6.47
N ARG A 119 2.76 -11.65 7.01
CA ARG A 119 2.03 -10.42 7.38
C ARG A 119 2.79 -9.56 8.39
N ILE A 120 3.33 -10.15 9.47
CA ILE A 120 4.09 -9.41 10.48
C ILE A 120 5.32 -8.75 9.82
N MET A 121 6.09 -9.50 9.03
CA MET A 121 7.28 -8.97 8.35
C MET A 121 6.92 -7.88 7.33
N LEU A 122 5.84 -8.07 6.57
CA LEU A 122 5.32 -7.08 5.64
C LEU A 122 4.92 -5.78 6.33
N VAL A 123 4.25 -5.86 7.49
CA VAL A 123 3.89 -4.65 8.25
C VAL A 123 5.14 -3.95 8.76
N LYS A 124 6.09 -4.68 9.35
CA LYS A 124 7.36 -4.09 9.80
C LYS A 124 8.05 -3.36 8.65
N TRP A 125 8.22 -4.04 7.50
CA TRP A 125 8.88 -3.49 6.32
C TRP A 125 8.12 -2.28 5.73
N SER A 126 6.80 -2.38 5.58
CA SER A 126 5.96 -1.28 5.06
C SER A 126 5.93 -0.09 6.01
N LYS A 127 6.02 -0.34 7.32
CA LYS A 127 6.08 0.74 8.31
C LYS A 127 7.41 1.48 8.26
N LEU A 128 8.52 0.81 7.98
CA LEU A 128 9.79 1.48 7.69
C LEU A 128 9.72 2.34 6.43
N LEU A 129 9.00 1.88 5.38
CA LEU A 129 8.77 2.72 4.20
C LEU A 129 7.97 3.98 4.53
N SER A 130 6.87 3.85 5.27
CA SER A 130 6.08 5.00 5.71
C SER A 130 6.89 5.97 6.57
N LEU A 131 7.82 5.46 7.38
CA LEU A 131 8.75 6.28 8.16
C LEU A 131 9.76 7.01 7.25
N MET A 132 10.24 6.36 6.19
CA MET A 132 11.12 6.96 5.18
C MET A 132 10.40 8.02 4.34
N ASP A 133 9.14 7.79 4.00
CA ASP A 133 8.24 8.73 3.32
C ASP A 133 8.04 10.00 4.18
N ASP A 134 7.66 9.83 5.45
CA ASP A 134 7.52 10.94 6.41
C ASP A 134 8.82 11.73 6.59
N PHE A 135 9.93 11.00 6.68
CA PHE A 135 11.25 11.59 6.83
C PHE A 135 11.65 12.38 5.58
N CYS A 136 11.35 11.86 4.39
CA CYS A 136 11.61 12.52 3.12
C CYS A 136 10.76 13.78 2.97
N ASP A 137 9.45 13.68 3.16
CA ASP A 137 8.51 14.73 2.78
C ASP A 137 8.43 15.88 3.79
N ASN A 138 8.71 15.61 5.07
CA ASN A 138 8.40 16.54 6.16
C ASN A 138 9.55 16.82 7.12
N TYR A 139 10.61 16.01 7.18
CA TYR A 139 11.55 16.04 8.30
C TYR A 139 13.04 16.17 7.96
N SER A 140 13.43 16.15 6.69
CA SER A 140 14.81 16.35 6.25
C SER A 140 14.93 17.53 5.28
N THR A 141 16.16 17.95 4.95
CA THR A 141 16.46 18.66 3.70
C THR A 141 16.86 17.67 2.60
N THR A 142 16.97 18.14 1.36
CA THR A 142 17.42 17.30 0.22
C THR A 142 18.84 16.80 0.42
N GLU A 143 19.76 17.66 0.87
CA GLU A 143 21.14 17.27 1.17
C GLU A 143 21.21 16.24 2.30
N GLU A 144 20.42 16.47 3.35
CA GLU A 144 20.30 15.56 4.48
C GLU A 144 19.78 14.18 4.07
N TYR A 145 18.77 14.13 3.20
CA TYR A 145 18.21 12.88 2.69
C TYR A 145 19.16 12.17 1.73
N ASP A 146 19.87 12.90 0.86
CA ASP A 146 20.87 12.32 -0.03
C ASP A 146 22.01 11.66 0.75
N ILE A 147 22.46 12.30 1.84
CA ILE A 147 23.44 11.71 2.76
C ILE A 147 22.86 10.46 3.44
N PHE A 148 21.58 10.50 3.83
CA PHE A 148 20.89 9.36 4.44
C PHE A 148 20.81 8.16 3.49
N VAL A 149 20.35 8.37 2.25
CA VAL A 149 20.27 7.33 1.21
C VAL A 149 21.65 6.80 0.85
N SER A 150 22.65 7.67 0.68
CA SER A 150 24.04 7.26 0.45
C SER A 150 24.61 6.41 1.59
N SER A 151 24.17 6.66 2.82
CA SER A 151 24.53 5.85 3.99
C SER A 151 23.83 4.50 3.97
N LEU A 152 22.56 4.44 3.52
CA LEU A 152 21.82 3.18 3.35
C LEU A 152 22.46 2.30 2.28
N GLU A 153 22.95 2.86 1.18
CA GLU A 153 23.66 2.08 0.14
C GLU A 153 24.89 1.37 0.68
N ARG A 154 25.67 2.05 1.53
CA ARG A 154 26.84 1.47 2.20
C ARG A 154 26.44 0.38 3.21
N TRP A 155 25.26 0.53 3.83
CA TRP A 155 24.69 -0.42 4.80
C TRP A 155 25.64 -0.71 5.97
N ASP A 156 26.31 0.33 6.45
CA ASP A 156 27.30 0.24 7.51
C ASP A 156 26.91 1.15 8.67
N LYS A 157 26.85 0.59 9.88
CA LYS A 157 26.52 1.33 11.11
C LYS A 157 27.54 2.44 11.39
N GLN A 158 28.79 2.32 10.95
CA GLN A 158 29.79 3.39 11.10
C GLN A 158 29.49 4.60 10.19
N SER A 159 28.82 4.38 9.06
CA SER A 159 28.36 5.49 8.21
C SER A 159 27.35 6.39 8.94
N ALA A 160 26.65 5.86 9.94
CA ALA A 160 25.74 6.61 10.79
C ALA A 160 26.43 7.67 11.67
N GLU A 161 27.75 7.59 11.86
CA GLU A 161 28.50 8.59 12.64
C GLU A 161 28.58 9.97 11.96
N LYS A 162 28.38 10.00 10.64
CA LYS A 162 28.35 11.23 9.84
C LYS A 162 26.96 11.88 9.82
N LEU A 163 25.95 11.20 10.35
CA LEU A 163 24.58 11.68 10.39
C LEU A 163 24.31 12.51 11.65
N PRO A 164 23.45 13.54 11.57
CA PRO A 164 22.89 14.18 12.75
C PRO A 164 22.30 13.17 13.74
N ALA A 165 22.35 13.47 15.04
CA ALA A 165 21.96 12.52 16.09
C ALA A 165 20.56 11.91 15.91
N TYR A 166 19.59 12.70 15.44
CA TYR A 166 18.22 12.25 15.19
C TYR A 166 18.14 11.28 13.99
N MET A 167 18.90 11.54 12.92
CA MET A 167 18.98 10.68 11.74
C MET A 167 19.74 9.39 12.04
N LYS A 168 20.78 9.47 12.86
CA LYS A 168 21.58 8.30 13.26
C LYS A 168 20.70 7.24 13.93
N ALA A 169 19.81 7.66 14.82
CA ALA A 169 18.94 6.73 15.52
C ALA A 169 17.91 6.09 14.58
N LEU A 170 17.27 6.88 13.71
CA LEU A 170 16.39 6.38 12.64
C LEU A 170 17.11 5.38 11.73
N PHE A 171 18.30 5.72 11.27
CA PHE A 171 19.13 4.88 10.42
C PHE A 171 19.47 3.53 11.09
N ILE A 172 19.90 3.56 12.35
CA ILE A 172 20.20 2.35 13.12
C ILE A 172 18.95 1.49 13.28
N PHE A 173 17.79 2.09 13.55
CA PHE A 173 16.54 1.36 13.67
C PHE A 173 16.14 0.64 12.37
N ILE A 174 16.25 1.33 11.23
CA ILE A 174 16.00 0.74 9.91
C ILE A 174 16.96 -0.42 9.66
N LEU A 175 18.26 -0.21 9.87
CA LEU A 175 19.27 -1.25 9.67
C LEU A 175 19.02 -2.47 10.54
N ASN A 176 18.72 -2.28 11.83
CA ASN A 176 18.43 -3.36 12.75
C ASN A 176 17.17 -4.12 12.30
N THR A 177 16.07 -3.42 12.03
CA THR A 177 14.80 -4.05 11.65
C THR A 177 14.93 -4.84 10.35
N ILE A 178 15.58 -4.29 9.31
CA ILE A 178 15.79 -5.03 8.06
C ILE A 178 16.75 -6.21 8.29
N SER A 179 17.78 -6.04 9.11
CA SER A 179 18.69 -7.15 9.45
C SER A 179 17.94 -8.27 10.19
N ASP A 180 17.07 -7.93 11.13
CA ASP A 180 16.25 -8.91 11.86
C ASP A 180 15.32 -9.67 10.90
N ILE A 181 14.64 -8.98 9.98
CA ILE A 181 13.84 -9.62 8.92
C ILE A 181 14.71 -10.59 8.10
N MET A 182 15.91 -10.16 7.69
CA MET A 182 16.82 -11.01 6.92
C MET A 182 17.31 -12.21 7.72
N GLU A 183 17.63 -12.07 9.01
CA GLU A 183 18.05 -13.19 9.86
C GLU A 183 16.89 -14.18 10.08
N GLU A 184 15.67 -13.69 10.35
CA GLU A 184 14.48 -14.54 10.46
C GLU A 184 14.25 -15.35 9.17
N LEU A 185 14.40 -14.72 8.00
CA LEU A 185 14.31 -15.40 6.70
C LEU A 185 15.41 -16.44 6.48
N LYS A 186 16.65 -16.16 6.90
CA LYS A 186 17.75 -17.14 6.82
C LYS A 186 17.48 -18.36 7.71
N LEU A 187 16.95 -18.15 8.91
CA LEU A 187 16.56 -19.24 9.82
C LEU A 187 15.47 -20.14 9.19
N GLN A 188 14.59 -19.55 8.39
CA GLN A 188 13.59 -20.27 7.59
C GLN A 188 14.14 -20.88 6.29
N LYS A 189 15.46 -20.76 6.04
CA LYS A 189 16.12 -21.22 4.81
C LYS A 189 15.52 -20.59 3.55
N ASN A 190 15.02 -19.36 3.65
CA ASN A 190 14.49 -18.61 2.52
C ASN A 190 15.61 -18.34 1.50
N LYS A 191 15.37 -18.71 0.25
CA LYS A 191 16.35 -18.66 -0.84
C LYS A 191 16.49 -17.29 -1.50
N HIS A 192 15.68 -16.31 -1.10
CA HIS A 192 15.55 -15.01 -1.74
C HIS A 192 15.86 -13.84 -0.79
N VAL A 193 16.42 -14.14 0.38
CA VAL A 193 16.72 -13.14 1.42
C VAL A 193 17.67 -12.03 0.94
N GLU A 194 18.51 -12.32 -0.05
CA GLU A 194 19.45 -11.34 -0.61
C GLU A 194 18.77 -10.16 -1.28
N PHE A 195 17.52 -10.31 -1.73
CA PHE A 195 16.76 -9.25 -2.39
C PHE A 195 16.22 -8.20 -1.41
N VAL A 196 16.01 -8.54 -0.13
CA VAL A 196 15.33 -7.67 0.86
C VAL A 196 16.02 -6.32 1.01
N LYS A 197 17.35 -6.33 1.18
CA LYS A 197 18.16 -5.12 1.34
C LYS A 197 18.11 -4.25 0.09
N GLY A 198 18.34 -4.85 -1.08
CA GLY A 198 18.35 -4.14 -2.36
C GLY A 198 17.00 -3.46 -2.64
N LEU A 199 15.91 -4.16 -2.32
CA LEU A 199 14.56 -3.67 -2.48
C LEU A 199 14.26 -2.44 -1.59
N PHE A 200 14.71 -2.47 -0.34
CA PHE A 200 14.53 -1.33 0.57
C PHE A 200 15.33 -0.10 0.11
N ILE A 201 16.58 -0.29 -0.30
CA ILE A 201 17.44 0.79 -0.82
C ILE A 201 16.86 1.38 -2.10
N ASP A 202 16.34 0.54 -3.00
CA ASP A 202 15.69 0.99 -4.22
C ASP A 202 14.48 1.89 -3.95
N MET A 203 13.64 1.52 -2.96
CA MET A 203 12.50 2.37 -2.57
C MET A 203 12.96 3.71 -1.98
N ALA A 204 13.99 3.71 -1.13
CA ALA A 204 14.55 4.94 -0.56
C ALA A 204 15.04 5.92 -1.64
N LYS A 205 15.58 5.42 -2.76
CA LYS A 205 15.97 6.27 -3.89
C LYS A 205 14.78 6.90 -4.61
N HIS A 206 13.68 6.15 -4.75
CA HIS A 206 12.47 6.63 -5.41
C HIS A 206 11.80 7.77 -4.63
N TYR A 207 11.78 7.70 -3.30
CA TYR A 207 11.29 8.79 -2.44
C TYR A 207 12.05 10.11 -2.70
N GLY A 208 13.39 10.05 -2.80
CA GLY A 208 14.20 11.23 -3.08
C GLY A 208 13.97 11.86 -4.46
N ALA A 209 13.47 11.09 -5.44
CA ALA A 209 13.34 11.56 -6.83
C ALA A 209 12.27 12.66 -7.01
N GLU A 210 11.19 12.64 -6.22
CA GLU A 210 10.15 13.68 -6.27
C GLU A 210 10.55 14.97 -5.57
N ARG A 211 11.58 14.90 -4.71
CA ARG A 211 11.94 16.00 -3.82
C ARG A 211 12.44 17.23 -4.55
N LYS A 212 13.17 17.03 -5.65
CA LYS A 212 13.60 18.12 -6.53
C LYS A 212 12.41 18.94 -7.02
N TRP A 213 11.29 18.29 -7.36
CA TRP A 213 10.08 19.01 -7.76
C TRP A 213 9.47 19.79 -6.59
N CYS A 214 9.47 19.22 -5.39
CA CYS A 214 8.99 19.92 -4.19
C CYS A 214 9.83 21.17 -3.88
N ASP A 215 11.15 21.07 -3.90
CA ASP A 215 12.07 22.17 -3.59
C ASP A 215 11.97 23.31 -4.61
N GLU A 216 11.92 22.96 -5.90
CA GLU A 216 11.75 23.92 -7.01
C GLU A 216 10.32 24.44 -7.11
N ARG A 217 9.38 23.94 -6.28
CA ARG A 217 7.93 24.17 -6.38
C ARG A 217 7.40 23.92 -7.81
N TYR A 218 8.01 22.94 -8.46
CA TYR A 218 7.69 22.56 -9.81
C TYR A 218 6.37 21.78 -9.83
N VAL A 219 5.47 22.18 -10.73
CA VAL A 219 4.18 21.53 -10.94
C VAL A 219 4.18 20.97 -12.36
N PRO A 220 4.21 19.63 -12.53
CA PRO A 220 4.13 19.01 -13.85
C PRO A 220 2.91 19.51 -14.63
N ALA A 221 3.08 19.77 -15.93
CA ALA A 221 1.97 20.28 -16.75
C ALA A 221 1.04 19.16 -17.23
N LYS A 222 1.54 17.91 -17.27
CA LYS A 222 0.83 16.75 -17.80
C LYS A 222 0.89 15.58 -16.81
N VAL A 223 -0.19 14.80 -16.73
CA VAL A 223 -0.22 13.57 -15.91
C VAL A 223 0.92 12.62 -16.30
N LYS A 224 1.22 12.50 -17.59
CA LYS A 224 2.31 11.63 -18.07
C LYS A 224 3.68 12.04 -17.53
N GLU A 225 3.91 13.33 -17.35
CA GLU A 225 5.16 13.86 -16.79
C GLU A 225 5.26 13.54 -15.30
N HIS A 226 4.19 13.81 -14.53
CA HIS A 226 4.08 13.39 -13.12
C HIS A 226 4.39 11.90 -12.94
N LEU A 227 3.70 11.05 -13.72
CA LEU A 227 3.82 9.59 -13.64
C LEU A 227 5.19 9.05 -14.11
N GLN A 228 6.07 9.84 -14.71
CA GLN A 228 7.42 9.38 -15.03
C GLN A 228 8.28 9.18 -13.78
N ILE A 229 8.05 10.00 -12.74
CA ILE A 229 8.79 9.92 -11.48
C ILE A 229 7.92 9.25 -10.41
N SER A 230 6.66 9.70 -10.28
CA SER A 230 5.84 9.38 -9.11
C SER A 230 5.31 7.94 -9.07
N VAL A 231 5.34 7.25 -10.19
CA VAL A 231 4.95 5.85 -10.31
C VAL A 231 5.90 4.92 -9.54
N GLY A 232 7.21 5.21 -9.56
CA GLY A 232 8.19 4.46 -8.77
C GLY A 232 8.04 4.71 -7.27
N ASN A 233 7.53 5.90 -6.90
CA ASN A 233 7.24 6.27 -5.52
C ASN A 233 5.98 5.60 -4.92
N SER A 234 5.19 4.89 -5.73
CA SER A 234 3.96 4.23 -5.26
C SER A 234 4.20 3.07 -4.28
N ALA A 235 5.44 2.61 -4.11
CA ALA A 235 5.86 1.42 -3.36
C ALA A 235 5.19 0.09 -3.78
N CYS A 236 4.26 0.09 -4.75
CA CYS A 236 3.47 -1.09 -5.09
C CYS A 236 4.33 -2.23 -5.66
N MET A 237 5.33 -1.91 -6.49
CA MET A 237 6.29 -2.91 -6.97
C MET A 237 7.07 -3.53 -5.81
N HIS A 238 7.49 -2.70 -4.86
CA HIS A 238 8.26 -3.18 -3.73
C HIS A 238 7.42 -4.07 -2.83
N ILE A 239 6.17 -3.71 -2.54
CA ILE A 239 5.22 -4.54 -1.79
C ILE A 239 5.01 -5.90 -2.44
N VAL A 240 4.83 -5.95 -3.76
CA VAL A 240 4.73 -7.22 -4.50
C VAL A 240 5.99 -8.06 -4.32
N ASN A 241 7.17 -7.46 -4.50
CA ASN A 241 8.44 -8.17 -4.40
C ASN A 241 8.75 -8.65 -2.97
N ILE A 242 8.51 -7.84 -1.93
CA ILE A 242 8.72 -8.29 -0.56
C ILE A 242 7.73 -9.39 -0.19
N THR A 243 6.50 -9.35 -0.71
CA THR A 243 5.52 -10.44 -0.53
C THR A 243 6.04 -11.73 -1.16
N PHE A 244 6.50 -11.66 -2.41
CA PHE A 244 7.11 -12.80 -3.11
C PHE A 244 8.30 -13.40 -2.36
N ILE A 245 9.18 -12.56 -1.82
CA ILE A 245 10.31 -12.99 -0.99
C ILE A 245 9.79 -13.70 0.28
N LEU A 246 8.85 -13.11 1.01
CA LEU A 246 8.33 -13.63 2.28
C LEU A 246 7.52 -14.93 2.13
N MET A 247 6.93 -15.17 0.95
CA MET A 247 6.25 -16.44 0.63
C MET A 247 7.24 -17.61 0.40
N GLY A 248 8.55 -17.35 0.40
CA GLY A 248 9.59 -18.38 0.43
C GLY A 248 9.52 -19.35 -0.74
N ASP A 249 9.44 -20.65 -0.46
CA ASP A 249 9.46 -21.72 -1.46
C ASP A 249 8.25 -21.72 -2.42
N ILE A 250 7.18 -20.98 -2.09
CA ILE A 250 6.04 -20.81 -3.00
C ILE A 250 6.44 -19.97 -4.23
N THR A 251 7.40 -19.05 -4.05
CA THR A 251 7.83 -18.11 -5.08
C THR A 251 9.18 -18.53 -5.66
N THR A 252 9.32 -18.42 -6.97
CA THR A 252 10.60 -18.63 -7.64
C THR A 252 11.40 -17.34 -7.76
N ARG A 253 12.73 -17.46 -7.85
CA ARG A 253 13.62 -16.32 -8.13
C ARG A 253 13.24 -15.62 -9.44
N VAL A 254 12.83 -16.39 -10.46
CA VAL A 254 12.37 -15.87 -11.76
C VAL A 254 11.15 -14.94 -11.60
N ALA A 255 10.22 -15.27 -10.70
CA ALA A 255 9.05 -14.41 -10.44
C ALA A 255 9.44 -13.09 -9.75
N ILE A 256 10.42 -13.12 -8.84
CA ILE A 256 10.96 -11.91 -8.20
C ILE A 256 11.67 -11.05 -9.24
N GLU A 257 12.58 -11.63 -10.02
CA GLU A 257 13.32 -10.91 -11.07
C GLU A 257 12.36 -10.35 -12.14
N TRP A 258 11.31 -11.08 -12.50
CA TRP A 258 10.24 -10.59 -13.37
C TRP A 258 9.49 -9.41 -12.74
N ALA A 259 9.16 -9.44 -11.46
CA ALA A 259 8.49 -8.31 -10.81
C ALA A 259 9.42 -7.09 -10.71
N LEU A 260 10.71 -7.30 -10.44
CA LEU A 260 11.76 -6.27 -10.43
C LEU A 260 12.02 -5.67 -11.82
N SER A 261 11.82 -6.43 -12.91
CA SER A 261 11.94 -5.93 -14.28
C SER A 261 10.81 -4.96 -14.67
N TYR A 262 9.90 -4.66 -13.75
CA TYR A 262 8.85 -3.68 -13.88
C TYR A 262 7.92 -3.86 -15.11
N PRO A 263 7.30 -5.05 -15.25
CA PRO A 263 6.47 -5.40 -16.39
C PRO A 263 5.21 -4.54 -16.43
N GLU A 264 4.55 -4.48 -17.61
CA GLU A 264 3.35 -3.65 -17.83
C GLU A 264 2.28 -3.85 -16.74
N MET A 265 2.13 -5.09 -16.26
CA MET A 265 1.22 -5.44 -15.18
C MET A 265 1.54 -4.70 -13.88
N ILE A 266 2.77 -4.80 -13.38
CA ILE A 266 3.21 -4.15 -12.13
C ILE A 266 3.17 -2.63 -12.29
N ARG A 267 3.60 -2.12 -13.46
CA ARG A 267 3.52 -0.70 -13.77
C ARG A 267 2.08 -0.17 -13.75
N ALA A 268 1.12 -0.92 -14.27
CA ALA A 268 -0.30 -0.56 -14.23
C ALA A 268 -0.81 -0.48 -12.79
N VAL A 269 -0.43 -1.43 -11.92
CA VAL A 269 -0.74 -1.38 -10.48
C VAL A 269 -0.18 -0.12 -9.84
N CYS A 270 1.10 0.19 -10.08
CA CYS A 270 1.74 1.39 -9.55
C CYS A 270 1.07 2.68 -10.01
N ILE A 271 0.61 2.76 -11.27
CA ILE A 271 -0.12 3.91 -11.79
C ILE A 271 -1.47 4.07 -11.10
N VAL A 272 -2.25 2.99 -11.00
CA VAL A 272 -3.56 3.01 -10.31
C VAL A 272 -3.36 3.40 -8.84
N GLY A 273 -2.33 2.85 -8.22
CA GLY A 273 -1.92 3.20 -6.88
C GLY A 273 -1.66 4.71 -6.78
N ARG A 274 -0.60 5.18 -7.44
CA ARG A 274 -0.19 6.58 -7.35
C ARG A 274 -1.34 7.58 -7.55
N ILE A 275 -2.13 7.39 -8.60
CA ILE A 275 -3.27 8.28 -8.91
C ILE A 275 -4.31 8.24 -7.79
N SER A 276 -4.67 7.06 -7.29
CA SER A 276 -5.68 6.95 -6.23
C SER A 276 -5.20 7.62 -4.94
N ASN A 277 -3.91 7.50 -4.62
CA ASN A 277 -3.36 8.14 -3.42
C ASN A 277 -3.29 9.65 -3.57
N ASP A 278 -2.91 10.15 -4.74
CA ASP A 278 -2.90 11.59 -5.02
C ASP A 278 -4.30 12.21 -4.84
N ILE A 279 -5.34 11.52 -5.31
CA ILE A 279 -6.73 11.95 -5.17
C ILE A 279 -7.14 11.96 -3.69
N MET A 280 -6.96 10.84 -2.99
CA MET A 280 -7.41 10.72 -1.59
C MET A 280 -6.65 11.66 -0.66
N SER A 281 -5.33 11.81 -0.86
CA SER A 281 -4.52 12.72 -0.04
C SER A 281 -4.90 14.18 -0.26
N HIS A 282 -5.35 14.56 -1.46
CA HIS A 282 -5.87 15.91 -1.70
C HIS A 282 -7.20 16.17 -0.97
N GLU A 283 -8.11 15.19 -0.94
CA GLU A 283 -9.45 15.34 -0.33
C GLU A 283 -9.39 15.47 1.20
N VAL A 284 -8.37 14.91 1.84
CA VAL A 284 -8.28 14.81 3.31
C VAL A 284 -7.22 15.76 3.92
N CYS A 285 -6.27 16.30 3.15
CA CYS A 285 -5.23 17.20 3.70
C CYS A 285 -5.70 18.65 3.98
N THR A 286 -5.52 19.10 5.22
CA THR A 286 -5.16 20.51 5.55
C THR A 286 -3.62 20.64 5.53
N PRO A 287 -3.02 21.70 4.92
CA PRO A 287 -1.75 21.54 4.20
C PRO A 287 -0.49 21.58 5.09
N SER A 288 0.37 20.56 4.96
CA SER A 288 1.82 20.80 4.89
C SER A 288 2.19 21.18 3.45
N ILE A 289 3.13 22.10 3.25
CA ILE A 289 3.42 22.72 1.94
C ILE A 289 3.94 21.67 0.91
N SER A 290 4.64 20.63 1.35
CA SER A 290 5.22 19.58 0.49
C SER A 290 4.16 18.63 -0.07
N HIS A 291 3.30 18.04 0.79
CA HIS A 291 2.16 17.23 0.35
C HIS A 291 1.15 18.05 -0.45
N PHE A 292 0.95 19.32 -0.09
CA PHE A 292 0.08 20.21 -0.84
C PHE A 292 0.56 20.35 -2.28
N LEU A 293 1.86 20.47 -2.57
CA LEU A 293 2.35 20.62 -3.95
C LEU A 293 2.24 19.33 -4.78
N SER A 294 2.49 18.14 -4.22
CA SER A 294 2.29 16.86 -4.93
C SER A 294 0.80 16.55 -5.13
N ALA A 295 -0.02 16.71 -4.08
CA ALA A 295 -1.46 16.46 -4.14
C ALA A 295 -2.21 17.53 -4.95
N THR A 296 -1.87 18.82 -4.87
CA THR A 296 -2.48 19.87 -5.71
C THR A 296 -1.89 19.95 -7.10
N SER A 297 -0.65 19.52 -7.37
CA SER A 297 -0.18 19.35 -8.76
C SER A 297 -0.93 18.21 -9.43
N ALA A 298 -0.94 17.02 -8.82
CA ALA A 298 -1.68 15.89 -9.32
C ALA A 298 -3.18 16.19 -9.40
N TYR A 299 -3.81 16.74 -8.35
CA TYR A 299 -5.22 17.10 -8.35
C TYR A 299 -5.53 18.29 -9.26
N SER A 300 -4.73 19.36 -9.36
CA SER A 300 -5.03 20.47 -10.28
C SER A 300 -4.76 20.11 -11.73
N VAL A 301 -3.86 19.17 -12.01
CA VAL A 301 -3.65 18.58 -13.35
C VAL A 301 -4.76 17.58 -13.64
N LEU A 302 -5.14 16.72 -12.69
CA LEU A 302 -6.29 15.80 -12.77
C LEU A 302 -7.60 16.56 -12.93
N LEU A 303 -7.83 17.62 -12.16
CA LEU A 303 -8.99 18.49 -12.18
C LEU A 303 -9.00 19.34 -13.45
N ARG A 304 -7.85 19.85 -13.94
CA ARG A 304 -7.77 20.45 -15.29
C ARG A 304 -8.06 19.45 -16.39
N CYS A 305 -7.60 18.20 -16.27
CA CYS A 305 -7.92 17.12 -17.21
C CYS A 305 -9.41 16.73 -17.15
N ILE A 306 -10.01 16.72 -15.96
CA ILE A 306 -11.42 16.41 -15.71
C ILE A 306 -12.32 17.57 -16.20
N LEU A 307 -11.94 18.83 -15.95
CA LEU A 307 -12.67 20.05 -16.33
C LEU A 307 -12.49 20.43 -17.82
N HIS A 308 -11.32 20.17 -18.43
CA HIS A 308 -11.05 20.44 -19.85
C HIS A 308 -11.20 19.23 -20.78
N GLY A 309 -11.95 18.20 -20.37
CA GLY A 309 -12.47 17.19 -21.30
C GLY A 309 -11.55 16.00 -21.63
N THR A 310 -10.45 15.76 -20.90
CA THR A 310 -9.65 14.51 -20.99
C THR A 310 -10.13 13.44 -20.00
N SER A 311 -11.40 13.54 -19.58
CA SER A 311 -12.14 12.56 -18.74
C SER A 311 -12.16 11.15 -19.35
N HIS A 312 -12.03 11.00 -20.67
CA HIS A 312 -12.10 9.70 -21.32
C HIS A 312 -10.84 8.87 -21.09
N GLU A 313 -9.64 9.42 -21.24
CA GLU A 313 -8.37 8.68 -21.08
C GLU A 313 -8.13 8.25 -19.63
N LEU A 314 -8.50 9.07 -18.65
CA LEU A 314 -8.32 8.74 -17.22
C LEU A 314 -9.36 7.71 -16.75
N LYS A 315 -10.62 7.83 -17.22
CA LYS A 315 -11.63 6.78 -17.02
C LYS A 315 -11.26 5.50 -17.75
N ILE A 316 -10.65 5.59 -18.94
CA ILE A 316 -10.12 4.45 -19.68
C ILE A 316 -8.95 3.83 -18.91
N LEU A 317 -8.01 4.59 -18.36
CA LEU A 317 -6.91 4.06 -17.53
C LEU A 317 -7.42 3.38 -16.24
N LEU A 318 -8.46 3.93 -15.61
CA LEU A 318 -9.13 3.32 -14.44
C LEU A 318 -10.09 2.16 -14.82
N GLN A 319 -10.53 2.08 -16.08
CA GLN A 319 -11.39 1.01 -16.61
C GLN A 319 -10.58 -0.11 -17.29
N LEU A 320 -9.33 0.16 -17.70
CA LEU A 320 -8.48 -0.78 -18.40
C LEU A 320 -7.76 -1.70 -17.40
N LYS A 321 -8.10 -2.98 -17.56
CA LYS A 321 -7.36 -4.19 -17.20
C LYS A 321 -7.42 -4.65 -15.73
N GLN A 322 -8.39 -5.55 -15.54
CA GLN A 322 -8.30 -6.80 -14.78
C GLN A 322 -6.96 -7.05 -14.06
N LEU A 323 -6.87 -6.63 -12.80
CA LEU A 323 -6.01 -7.27 -11.82
C LEU A 323 -6.76 -7.38 -10.51
N LYS A 324 -7.21 -8.60 -10.21
CA LYS A 324 -7.92 -8.97 -8.97
C LYS A 324 -7.11 -8.67 -7.69
N VAL A 325 -5.82 -8.42 -7.81
CA VAL A 325 -4.90 -8.15 -6.69
C VAL A 325 -4.56 -6.65 -6.55
N ALA A 326 -4.58 -5.89 -7.65
CA ALA A 326 -4.03 -4.53 -7.70
C ALA A 326 -4.96 -3.42 -7.21
N VAL A 327 -6.25 -3.53 -7.54
CA VAL A 327 -7.24 -2.45 -7.28
C VAL A 327 -7.85 -2.59 -5.89
N THR A 328 -7.91 -3.82 -5.44
CA THR A 328 -8.47 -4.28 -4.18
C THR A 328 -7.68 -3.77 -2.96
N ILE A 329 -6.36 -3.79 -3.05
CA ILE A 329 -5.43 -3.40 -1.98
C ILE A 329 -5.39 -1.87 -1.78
N TYR A 330 -5.81 -1.08 -2.76
CA TYR A 330 -5.53 0.36 -2.79
C TYR A 330 -6.73 1.24 -2.45
N PHE A 331 -7.92 0.93 -2.98
CA PHE A 331 -9.06 1.87 -2.93
C PHE A 331 -9.69 2.05 -1.54
N PHE A 332 -9.48 1.12 -0.60
CA PHE A 332 -10.05 1.20 0.75
C PHE A 332 -9.08 1.76 1.80
N ILE A 333 -7.79 1.92 1.45
CA ILE A 333 -6.71 2.07 2.43
C ILE A 333 -5.92 3.37 2.24
N THR A 334 -5.90 3.93 1.03
CA THR A 334 -5.29 5.25 0.80
C THR A 334 -6.04 6.42 1.37
N THR A 335 -7.27 6.22 1.86
CA THR A 335 -7.98 7.26 2.63
C THR A 335 -7.45 7.41 4.06
N LEU A 336 -6.72 6.43 4.59
CA LEU A 336 -6.34 6.38 6.01
C LEU A 336 -4.84 6.26 6.29
N ILE A 337 -4.04 5.74 5.35
CA ILE A 337 -2.62 5.46 5.63
C ILE A 337 -1.68 6.60 5.23
N PHE A 338 -1.97 7.30 4.13
CA PHE A 338 -1.07 8.35 3.59
C PHE A 338 -1.59 9.78 3.77
N CYS A 339 -2.75 9.96 4.39
CA CYS A 339 -3.29 11.27 4.73
C CYS A 339 -3.31 11.48 6.26
N PRO A 340 -3.06 12.71 6.77
CA PRO A 340 -2.93 13.01 8.21
C PRO A 340 -4.07 12.47 9.08
#